data_AF-A0A963ADA0-F1
#
_entry.id   AF-A0A963ADA0-F1
#
_cell.length_a   1.000
_cell.length_b   1.000
_cell.length_c   1.000
_cell.angle_alpha   90.00
_cell.angle_beta   90.00
_cell.angle_gamma   90.00
#
_symmetry.space_group_name_H-M   'P 1'
#
loop_
_entity.id
_entity.type
_entity.pdbx_description
1 polymer ?
#
loop_
_entity_poly.entity_id
_entity_poly.type
_entity_poly.pdbx_seq_one_letter_code
_entity_poly.pdbx_strand_id
1 'polypeptide(L)'
;MLKQIEGSQAVAEAVALCRPEVISAYPITPQTHIVEDLGHMVKSGKISPCEFLLVESEFGALSACIGSSAAGARSYTATSSQGILFMMEAVYNASGMGLPIVMTVGNRAIGAPINIWNDWSDSMSARDAGWIQLFVESNQQAVDVHIQAFKLAEELSMPVMVCMDGFILTHSYSQVDIPTQADVDGFLPPFQPRQVLDPAAPLSMGAMVGPEAFTEVRYLAHHKQREALNLIPQQAAEFERVMGRDSGGLLKEFECAGQDTVVVTMGSVIGTMKEVLSDMRDQGHSIGALTLRSFRPFPIEAVREALKDAKRVIVFEKSLAVGMGGILANDVRMATRDLNLKVHSVIGGLGGRPITRANLRRMFEKGLNDQLHNIHFHDIRIDVVNRELEREKAQRDSGSIAENILHDVGVVAAAKTI
;
A
#
# COMPACT_ATOMS: atom_id res chain seq x y z
N MET A 1 9.27 -20.40 -11.16
CA MET A 1 10.19 -20.21 -12.30
C MET A 1 10.83 -18.84 -12.22
N LEU A 2 12.16 -18.77 -12.07
CA LEU A 2 12.89 -17.50 -12.03
C LEU A 2 12.87 -16.79 -13.39
N LYS A 3 12.50 -15.51 -13.39
CA LYS A 3 12.46 -14.63 -14.56
C LYS A 3 13.06 -13.26 -14.22
N GLN A 4 13.75 -12.65 -15.18
CA GLN A 4 14.07 -11.23 -15.12
C GLN A 4 12.90 -10.47 -15.73
N ILE A 5 12.14 -9.74 -14.92
CA ILE A 5 10.86 -9.17 -15.33
C ILE A 5 10.60 -7.82 -14.62
N GLU A 6 9.86 -6.93 -15.27
CA GLU A 6 9.37 -5.69 -14.66
C GLU A 6 8.34 -6.00 -13.57
N GLY A 7 8.26 -5.21 -12.50
CA GLY A 7 7.33 -5.46 -11.40
C GLY A 7 5.87 -5.48 -11.79
N SER A 8 5.43 -4.54 -12.63
CA SER A 8 4.08 -4.50 -13.19
C SER A 8 3.72 -5.78 -13.96
N GLN A 9 4.62 -6.23 -14.84
CA GLN A 9 4.49 -7.46 -15.61
C GLN A 9 4.44 -8.70 -14.69
N ALA A 10 5.25 -8.73 -13.65
CA ALA A 10 5.24 -9.81 -12.65
C ALA A 10 3.89 -9.87 -11.92
N VAL A 11 3.33 -8.73 -11.52
CA VAL A 11 1.99 -8.65 -10.93
C VAL A 11 0.92 -9.09 -11.92
N ALA A 12 1.00 -8.68 -13.19
CA ALA A 12 0.07 -9.15 -14.22
C ALA A 12 0.13 -10.68 -14.38
N GLU A 13 1.32 -11.29 -14.37
CA GLU A 13 1.45 -12.76 -14.38
C GLU A 13 0.85 -13.41 -13.11
N ALA A 14 1.08 -12.83 -11.93
CA ALA A 14 0.51 -13.34 -10.67
C ALA A 14 -1.02 -13.31 -10.66
N VAL A 15 -1.60 -12.18 -11.10
CA VAL A 15 -3.05 -12.02 -11.22
C VAL A 15 -3.62 -12.99 -12.26
N ALA A 16 -2.95 -13.18 -13.40
CA ALA A 16 -3.35 -14.17 -14.40
C ALA A 16 -3.44 -15.59 -13.81
N LEU A 17 -2.47 -15.98 -12.98
CA LEU A 17 -2.46 -17.29 -12.31
C LEU A 17 -3.62 -17.44 -11.31
N CYS A 18 -4.13 -16.35 -10.76
CA CYS A 18 -5.30 -16.36 -9.87
C CYS A 18 -6.63 -16.56 -10.61
N ARG A 19 -6.61 -16.64 -11.96
CA ARG A 19 -7.79 -16.86 -12.81
C ARG A 19 -8.97 -15.93 -12.47
N PRO A 20 -8.80 -14.59 -12.48
CA PRO A 20 -9.94 -13.70 -12.44
C PRO A 20 -10.84 -13.99 -13.65
N GLU A 21 -12.13 -13.80 -13.45
CA GLU A 21 -13.16 -13.95 -14.48
C GLU A 21 -13.55 -12.59 -15.07
N VAL A 22 -13.37 -11.50 -14.31
CA VAL A 22 -13.55 -10.14 -14.82
C VAL A 22 -12.41 -9.25 -14.35
N ILE A 23 -11.78 -8.57 -15.30
CA ILE A 23 -10.85 -7.48 -15.05
C ILE A 23 -11.46 -6.21 -15.62
N SER A 24 -11.62 -5.18 -14.82
CA SER A 24 -12.03 -3.86 -15.30
C SER A 24 -11.03 -2.80 -14.88
N ALA A 25 -10.62 -1.95 -15.81
CA ALA A 25 -9.53 -1.01 -15.56
C ALA A 25 -9.67 0.27 -16.36
N TYR A 26 -9.09 1.34 -15.80
CA TYR A 26 -8.84 2.61 -16.47
C TYR A 26 -7.35 2.97 -16.30
N PRO A 27 -6.65 3.36 -17.38
CA PRO A 27 -5.21 3.55 -17.34
C PRO A 27 -4.82 4.80 -16.54
N ILE A 28 -3.94 4.61 -15.55
CA ILE A 28 -3.33 5.71 -14.79
C ILE A 28 -1.91 5.32 -14.37
N THR A 29 -0.92 6.16 -14.68
CA THR A 29 0.48 5.91 -14.28
C THR A 29 0.58 5.85 -12.75
N PRO A 30 1.36 4.95 -12.13
CA PRO A 30 2.26 3.96 -12.72
C PRO A 30 1.70 2.53 -12.83
N GLN A 31 0.39 2.30 -12.66
CA GLN A 31 -0.17 0.94 -12.75
C GLN A 31 -0.42 0.47 -14.20
N THR A 32 -0.43 1.39 -15.17
CA THR A 32 -0.81 1.14 -16.57
C THR A 32 -0.26 -0.15 -17.19
N HIS A 33 1.04 -0.46 -17.00
CA HIS A 33 1.63 -1.69 -17.56
C HIS A 33 0.92 -2.97 -17.06
N ILE A 34 0.46 -3.00 -15.80
CA ILE A 34 -0.26 -4.15 -15.23
C ILE A 34 -1.52 -4.45 -16.05
N VAL A 35 -2.33 -3.42 -16.33
CA VAL A 35 -3.62 -3.60 -17.02
C VAL A 35 -3.44 -3.79 -18.52
N GLU A 36 -2.40 -3.21 -19.13
CA GLU A 36 -2.04 -3.47 -20.52
C GLU A 36 -1.64 -4.94 -20.72
N ASP A 37 -0.76 -5.48 -19.87
CA ASP A 37 -0.32 -6.87 -19.94
C ASP A 37 -1.47 -7.85 -19.67
N LEU A 38 -2.31 -7.57 -18.66
CA LEU A 38 -3.51 -8.37 -18.41
C LEU A 38 -4.46 -8.35 -19.63
N GLY A 39 -4.67 -7.19 -20.24
CA GLY A 39 -5.47 -7.07 -21.46
C GLY A 39 -4.91 -7.92 -22.62
N HIS A 40 -3.59 -7.96 -22.78
CA HIS A 40 -2.93 -8.83 -23.75
C HIS A 40 -3.10 -10.33 -23.43
N MET A 41 -3.00 -10.71 -22.15
CA MET A 41 -3.18 -12.10 -21.71
C MET A 41 -4.63 -12.57 -21.87
N VAL A 42 -5.62 -11.71 -21.60
CA VAL A 42 -7.04 -12.01 -21.87
C VAL A 42 -7.28 -12.16 -23.37
N LYS A 43 -6.84 -11.18 -24.18
CA LYS A 43 -7.02 -11.20 -25.65
C LYS A 43 -6.40 -12.43 -26.32
N SER A 44 -5.28 -12.93 -25.79
CA SER A 44 -4.61 -14.13 -26.31
C SER A 44 -5.22 -15.44 -25.81
N GLY A 45 -6.20 -15.39 -24.90
CA GLY A 45 -6.84 -16.57 -24.30
C GLY A 45 -6.01 -17.22 -23.19
N LYS A 46 -4.92 -16.59 -22.75
CA LYS A 46 -4.09 -17.08 -21.63
C LYS A 46 -4.84 -17.01 -20.29
N ILE A 47 -5.76 -16.06 -20.15
CA ILE A 47 -6.69 -15.96 -19.02
C ILE A 47 -8.10 -16.21 -19.59
N SER A 48 -8.58 -17.44 -19.49
CA SER A 48 -9.91 -17.84 -19.98
C SER A 48 -10.70 -18.46 -18.82
N PRO A 49 -12.01 -18.15 -18.67
CA PRO A 49 -12.87 -17.35 -19.56
C PRO A 49 -12.94 -15.85 -19.20
N CYS A 50 -11.82 -15.22 -18.80
CA CYS A 50 -11.82 -13.85 -18.29
C CYS A 50 -12.30 -12.82 -19.33
N GLU A 51 -13.15 -11.89 -18.89
CA GLU A 51 -13.53 -10.71 -19.66
C GLU A 51 -12.72 -9.48 -19.20
N PHE A 52 -12.21 -8.71 -20.16
CA PHE A 52 -11.47 -7.47 -19.88
C PHE A 52 -12.30 -6.26 -20.32
N LEU A 53 -12.73 -5.45 -19.35
CA LEU A 53 -13.64 -4.32 -19.55
C LEU A 53 -12.88 -3.00 -19.55
N LEU A 54 -12.87 -2.33 -20.72
CA LEU A 54 -12.43 -0.94 -20.88
C LEU A 54 -13.60 -0.02 -20.54
N VAL A 55 -13.40 0.81 -19.53
CA VAL A 55 -14.40 1.75 -19.01
C VAL A 55 -13.99 3.20 -19.28
N GLU A 56 -14.89 4.14 -19.05
CA GLU A 56 -14.66 5.58 -19.27
C GLU A 56 -13.91 6.27 -18.12
N SER A 57 -13.84 5.63 -16.94
CA SER A 57 -13.24 6.19 -15.74
C SER A 57 -12.85 5.14 -14.70
N GLU A 58 -12.04 5.53 -13.70
CA GLU A 58 -11.77 4.73 -12.51
C GLU A 58 -13.03 4.39 -11.69
N PHE A 59 -13.99 5.31 -11.63
CA PHE A 59 -15.28 5.03 -10.99
C PHE A 59 -16.03 3.90 -11.71
N GLY A 60 -16.07 3.95 -13.04
CA GLY A 60 -16.63 2.90 -13.88
C GLY A 60 -15.90 1.56 -13.69
N ALA A 61 -14.57 1.60 -13.49
CA ALA A 61 -13.75 0.38 -13.35
C ALA A 61 -14.15 -0.41 -12.11
N LEU A 62 -14.17 0.24 -10.95
CA LEU A 62 -14.54 -0.42 -9.71
C LEU A 62 -16.05 -0.74 -9.67
N SER A 63 -16.90 0.07 -10.29
CA SER A 63 -18.34 -0.22 -10.43
C SER A 63 -18.60 -1.51 -11.23
N ALA A 64 -17.86 -1.73 -12.32
CA ALA A 64 -17.92 -2.98 -13.08
C ALA A 64 -17.40 -4.18 -12.27
N CYS A 65 -16.34 -4.00 -11.46
CA CYS A 65 -15.87 -5.01 -10.52
C CYS A 65 -16.90 -5.33 -9.43
N ILE A 66 -17.64 -4.35 -8.91
CA ILE A 66 -18.74 -4.54 -7.97
C ILE A 66 -19.84 -5.39 -8.61
N GLY A 67 -20.30 -5.03 -9.80
CA GLY A 67 -21.35 -5.77 -10.50
C GLY A 67 -20.94 -7.22 -10.81
N SER A 68 -19.73 -7.42 -11.33
CA SER A 68 -19.20 -8.76 -11.63
C SER A 68 -19.00 -9.61 -10.38
N SER A 69 -18.46 -9.03 -9.30
CA SER A 69 -18.27 -9.76 -8.03
C SER A 69 -19.61 -10.13 -7.39
N ALA A 70 -20.59 -9.23 -7.43
CA ALA A 70 -21.95 -9.51 -6.98
C ALA A 70 -22.65 -10.59 -7.82
N ALA A 71 -22.31 -10.72 -9.11
CA ALA A 71 -22.76 -11.80 -9.99
C ALA A 71 -21.99 -13.12 -9.80
N GLY A 72 -21.01 -13.16 -8.86
CA GLY A 72 -20.29 -14.37 -8.49
C GLY A 72 -18.95 -14.58 -9.20
N ALA A 73 -18.46 -13.58 -9.95
CA ALA A 73 -17.18 -13.65 -10.64
C ALA A 73 -16.00 -13.24 -9.75
N ARG A 74 -14.84 -13.89 -9.92
CA ARG A 74 -13.59 -13.40 -9.32
C ARG A 74 -13.13 -12.12 -10.04
N SER A 75 -13.19 -10.98 -9.35
CA SER A 75 -12.99 -9.66 -9.98
C SER A 75 -11.70 -8.96 -9.53
N TYR A 76 -11.05 -8.28 -10.48
CA TYR A 76 -9.80 -7.56 -10.24
C TYR A 76 -9.76 -6.19 -10.94
N THR A 77 -9.08 -5.23 -10.33
CA THR A 77 -8.75 -3.92 -10.92
C THR A 77 -7.39 -3.41 -10.45
N ALA A 78 -6.90 -2.33 -11.06
CA ALA A 78 -5.70 -1.63 -10.62
C ALA A 78 -5.85 -0.12 -10.80
N THR A 79 -5.32 0.66 -9.85
CA THR A 79 -5.38 2.13 -9.89
C THR A 79 -4.18 2.78 -9.17
N SER A 80 -4.12 4.11 -9.20
CA SER A 80 -3.08 4.94 -8.56
C SER A 80 -3.61 6.35 -8.31
N SER A 81 -3.14 7.04 -7.25
CA SER A 81 -3.30 8.50 -7.07
C SER A 81 -4.73 9.02 -7.30
N GLN A 82 -4.96 9.83 -8.32
CA GLN A 82 -6.26 10.46 -8.59
C GLN A 82 -7.34 9.43 -8.89
N GLY A 83 -6.94 8.27 -9.43
CA GLY A 83 -7.86 7.21 -9.76
C GLY A 83 -8.58 6.66 -8.54
N ILE A 84 -7.86 6.46 -7.42
CA ILE A 84 -8.49 6.01 -6.16
C ILE A 84 -9.49 7.04 -5.62
N LEU A 85 -9.17 8.33 -5.78
CA LEU A 85 -10.05 9.43 -5.35
C LEU A 85 -11.30 9.49 -6.21
N PHE A 86 -11.16 9.27 -7.52
CA PHE A 86 -12.28 9.30 -8.45
C PHE A 86 -13.22 8.10 -8.27
N MET A 87 -12.72 6.97 -7.76
CA MET A 87 -13.54 5.80 -7.43
C MET A 87 -13.95 5.70 -5.94
N MET A 88 -13.69 6.72 -5.10
CA MET A 88 -13.79 6.59 -3.63
C MET A 88 -15.17 6.13 -3.14
N GLU A 89 -16.26 6.61 -3.74
CA GLU A 89 -17.60 6.14 -3.40
C GLU A 89 -17.76 4.62 -3.65
N ALA A 90 -17.31 4.15 -4.81
CA ALA A 90 -17.31 2.72 -5.15
C ALA A 90 -16.41 1.91 -4.20
N VAL A 91 -15.29 2.48 -3.71
CA VAL A 91 -14.42 1.84 -2.71
C VAL A 91 -15.21 1.56 -1.41
N TYR A 92 -15.96 2.53 -0.89
CA TYR A 92 -16.81 2.31 0.29
C TYR A 92 -17.94 1.31 0.03
N ASN A 93 -18.55 1.34 -1.16
CA ASN A 93 -19.64 0.43 -1.51
C ASN A 93 -19.16 -1.02 -1.65
N ALA A 94 -18.00 -1.27 -2.27
CA ALA A 94 -17.44 -2.60 -2.41
C ALA A 94 -17.22 -3.29 -1.05
N SER A 95 -16.70 -2.57 -0.06
CA SER A 95 -16.49 -3.10 1.29
C SER A 95 -17.80 -3.24 2.07
N GLY A 96 -18.70 -2.26 1.96
CA GLY A 96 -20.01 -2.28 2.62
C GLY A 96 -20.90 -3.41 2.13
N MET A 97 -20.79 -3.78 0.85
CA MET A 97 -21.45 -4.94 0.27
C MET A 97 -20.72 -6.25 0.56
N GLY A 98 -19.49 -6.22 1.09
CA GLY A 98 -18.71 -7.44 1.40
C GLY A 98 -18.26 -8.19 0.16
N LEU A 99 -17.85 -7.49 -0.90
CA LEU A 99 -17.46 -8.10 -2.17
C LEU A 99 -15.96 -8.42 -2.21
N PRO A 100 -15.55 -9.66 -2.54
CA PRO A 100 -14.15 -10.09 -2.53
C PRO A 100 -13.41 -9.61 -3.81
N ILE A 101 -13.18 -8.30 -3.92
CA ILE A 101 -12.46 -7.68 -5.03
C ILE A 101 -11.00 -7.45 -4.62
N VAL A 102 -10.06 -7.83 -5.48
CA VAL A 102 -8.64 -7.48 -5.30
C VAL A 102 -8.29 -6.28 -6.18
N MET A 103 -7.66 -5.27 -5.58
CA MET A 103 -7.19 -4.07 -6.27
C MET A 103 -5.70 -3.85 -6.03
N THR A 104 -4.94 -3.69 -7.10
CA THR A 104 -3.56 -3.20 -6.97
C THR A 104 -3.56 -1.68 -6.92
N VAL A 105 -2.90 -1.11 -5.91
CA VAL A 105 -2.66 0.32 -5.80
C VAL A 105 -1.18 0.57 -6.07
N GLY A 106 -0.87 1.04 -7.27
CA GLY A 106 0.48 1.52 -7.60
C GLY A 106 0.70 2.88 -6.95
N ASN A 107 1.13 2.88 -5.69
CA ASN A 107 1.14 4.03 -4.80
C ASN A 107 1.83 5.24 -5.44
N ARG A 108 1.11 6.34 -5.56
CA ARG A 108 1.51 7.58 -6.22
C ARG A 108 0.93 8.79 -5.50
N ALA A 109 1.73 9.86 -5.45
CA ALA A 109 1.35 11.15 -4.89
C ALA A 109 0.00 11.68 -5.39
N ILE A 110 -0.83 12.21 -4.47
CA ILE A 110 -2.11 12.85 -4.77
C ILE A 110 -1.94 14.34 -5.06
N GLY A 111 -2.60 14.80 -6.13
CA GLY A 111 -3.14 16.15 -6.25
C GLY A 111 -2.09 17.25 -6.33
N ALA A 112 -2.54 18.51 -6.34
CA ALA A 112 -1.68 19.65 -6.61
C ALA A 112 -0.57 19.86 -5.56
N PRO A 113 0.68 20.15 -5.97
CA PRO A 113 1.17 20.13 -7.36
C PRO A 113 1.25 18.70 -7.90
N ILE A 114 0.82 18.51 -9.16
CA ILE A 114 0.78 17.18 -9.79
C ILE A 114 2.13 16.48 -9.66
N ASN A 115 2.08 15.22 -9.22
CA ASN A 115 3.27 14.40 -9.07
C ASN A 115 2.94 12.96 -9.45
N ILE A 116 3.69 12.43 -10.41
CA ILE A 116 3.52 11.05 -10.89
C ILE A 116 4.31 10.04 -10.08
N TRP A 117 5.23 10.50 -9.24
CA TRP A 117 6.11 9.64 -8.47
C TRP A 117 5.47 9.16 -7.17
N ASN A 118 6.14 8.19 -6.56
CA ASN A 118 5.60 7.47 -5.42
C ASN A 118 5.66 8.26 -4.11
N ASP A 119 4.52 8.20 -3.43
CA ASP A 119 4.34 8.28 -2.00
C ASP A 119 3.06 7.51 -1.67
N TRP A 120 2.66 7.42 -0.39
CA TRP A 120 1.52 6.59 0.04
C TRP A 120 0.20 7.35 0.19
N SER A 121 0.16 8.63 -0.19
CA SER A 121 -1.02 9.49 0.05
C SER A 121 -2.32 8.90 -0.51
N ASP A 122 -2.25 8.17 -1.63
CA ASP A 122 -3.39 7.53 -2.26
C ASP A 122 -4.01 6.40 -1.42
N SER A 123 -3.28 5.33 -1.16
CA SER A 123 -3.75 4.25 -0.28
C SER A 123 -4.14 4.78 1.11
N MET A 124 -3.37 5.74 1.64
CA MET A 124 -3.68 6.37 2.93
C MET A 124 -5.00 7.14 2.92
N SER A 125 -5.44 7.67 1.78
CA SER A 125 -6.74 8.34 1.64
C SER A 125 -7.92 7.37 1.74
N ALA A 126 -7.71 6.08 1.43
CA ALA A 126 -8.72 5.02 1.45
C ALA A 126 -8.68 4.13 2.70
N ARG A 127 -7.81 4.42 3.68
CA ARG A 127 -7.57 3.58 4.87
C ARG A 127 -8.82 3.31 5.74
N ASP A 128 -9.80 4.21 5.69
CA ASP A 128 -11.03 4.15 6.50
C ASP A 128 -12.21 3.51 5.71
N ALA A 129 -11.97 3.13 4.45
CA ALA A 129 -12.99 2.58 3.56
C ALA A 129 -13.31 1.10 3.79
N GLY A 130 -12.73 0.45 4.81
CA GLY A 130 -13.03 -0.94 5.17
C GLY A 130 -12.34 -2.00 4.30
N TRP A 131 -11.42 -1.60 3.43
CA TRP A 131 -10.56 -2.53 2.67
C TRP A 131 -9.40 -3.01 3.54
N ILE A 132 -8.99 -4.26 3.35
CA ILE A 132 -7.69 -4.73 3.85
C ILE A 132 -6.61 -4.07 2.98
N GLN A 133 -5.56 -3.51 3.59
CA GLN A 133 -4.44 -2.89 2.90
C GLN A 133 -3.14 -3.62 3.24
N LEU A 134 -2.57 -4.30 2.24
CA LEU A 134 -1.33 -5.06 2.35
C LEU A 134 -0.22 -4.35 1.57
N PHE A 135 0.84 -3.94 2.25
CA PHE A 135 2.00 -3.27 1.64
C PHE A 135 3.09 -4.27 1.28
N VAL A 136 3.66 -4.12 0.09
CA VAL A 136 4.74 -4.99 -0.41
C VAL A 136 6.08 -4.25 -0.51
N GLU A 137 7.16 -4.91 -0.11
CA GLU A 137 8.51 -4.36 -0.04
C GLU A 137 9.40 -4.70 -1.25
N SER A 138 8.98 -5.66 -2.08
CA SER A 138 9.73 -6.12 -3.26
C SER A 138 8.82 -6.67 -4.36
N ASN A 139 9.35 -6.84 -5.57
CA ASN A 139 8.60 -7.40 -6.70
C ASN A 139 8.26 -8.88 -6.47
N GLN A 140 9.12 -9.64 -5.77
CA GLN A 140 8.78 -11.01 -5.36
C GLN A 140 7.60 -11.01 -4.40
N GLN A 141 7.63 -10.14 -3.37
CA GLN A 141 6.52 -10.06 -2.44
C GLN A 141 5.25 -9.55 -3.12
N ALA A 142 5.36 -8.67 -4.11
CA ALA A 142 4.22 -8.26 -4.92
C ALA A 142 3.55 -9.48 -5.55
N VAL A 143 4.28 -10.34 -6.26
CA VAL A 143 3.72 -11.57 -6.85
C VAL A 143 3.01 -12.44 -5.82
N ASP A 144 3.69 -12.74 -4.72
CA ASP A 144 3.20 -13.65 -3.69
C ASP A 144 1.97 -13.12 -2.96
N VAL A 145 1.97 -11.84 -2.60
CA VAL A 145 0.90 -11.21 -1.82
C VAL A 145 -0.35 -10.99 -2.66
N HIS A 146 -0.26 -10.81 -3.99
CA HIS A 146 -1.47 -10.79 -4.83
C HIS A 146 -2.21 -12.13 -4.77
N ILE A 147 -1.50 -13.26 -4.78
CA ILE A 147 -2.11 -14.59 -4.66
C ILE A 147 -2.76 -14.77 -3.27
N GLN A 148 -2.08 -14.35 -2.20
CA GLN A 148 -2.64 -14.35 -0.85
C GLN A 148 -3.86 -13.43 -0.73
N ALA A 149 -3.85 -12.27 -1.41
CA ALA A 149 -4.93 -11.30 -1.37
C ALA A 149 -6.25 -11.86 -1.93
N PHE A 150 -6.22 -12.64 -3.02
CA PHE A 150 -7.43 -13.30 -3.52
C PHE A 150 -8.00 -14.28 -2.48
N LYS A 151 -7.15 -15.16 -1.93
CA LYS A 151 -7.59 -16.12 -0.91
C LYS A 151 -8.19 -15.43 0.31
N LEU A 152 -7.54 -14.37 0.80
CA LEU A 152 -8.00 -13.58 1.94
C LEU A 152 -9.32 -12.86 1.64
N ALA A 153 -9.45 -12.27 0.45
CA ALA A 153 -10.65 -11.56 0.04
C ALA A 153 -11.86 -12.50 0.03
N GLU A 154 -11.70 -13.67 -0.59
CA GLU A 154 -12.72 -14.71 -0.71
C GLU A 154 -13.10 -15.30 0.65
N GLU A 155 -12.11 -15.59 1.50
CA GLU A 155 -12.33 -16.15 2.84
C GLU A 155 -13.04 -15.17 3.78
N LEU A 156 -12.88 -13.86 3.62
CA LEU A 156 -13.55 -12.89 4.50
C LEU A 156 -14.81 -12.27 3.89
N SER A 157 -15.02 -12.44 2.57
CA SER A 157 -15.96 -11.63 1.81
C SER A 157 -15.69 -10.15 2.07
N MET A 158 -14.45 -9.74 1.85
CA MET A 158 -13.99 -8.36 1.99
C MET A 158 -13.01 -8.03 0.88
N PRO A 159 -12.98 -6.78 0.41
CA PRO A 159 -12.07 -6.40 -0.64
C PRO A 159 -10.66 -6.12 -0.07
N VAL A 160 -9.63 -6.37 -0.89
CA VAL A 160 -8.21 -6.27 -0.52
C VAL A 160 -7.47 -5.36 -1.49
N MET A 161 -6.75 -4.37 -0.95
CA MET A 161 -5.78 -3.56 -1.68
C MET A 161 -4.38 -4.13 -1.48
N VAL A 162 -3.67 -4.41 -2.58
CA VAL A 162 -2.23 -4.66 -2.55
C VAL A 162 -1.52 -3.37 -2.93
N CYS A 163 -0.89 -2.74 -1.95
CA CYS A 163 -0.21 -1.46 -2.04
C CYS A 163 1.25 -1.67 -2.43
N MET A 164 1.62 -1.21 -3.62
CA MET A 164 2.93 -1.38 -4.24
C MET A 164 3.52 -0.03 -4.61
N ASP A 165 4.76 0.24 -4.19
CA ASP A 165 5.39 1.52 -4.47
C ASP A 165 5.59 1.77 -5.97
N GLY A 166 4.88 2.77 -6.49
CA GLY A 166 4.93 3.20 -7.88
C GLY A 166 6.34 3.60 -8.32
N PHE A 167 6.71 3.28 -9.56
CA PHE A 167 8.06 3.44 -10.14
C PHE A 167 9.16 2.61 -9.47
N ILE A 168 9.27 2.63 -8.14
CA ILE A 168 10.30 1.92 -7.38
C ILE A 168 10.14 0.41 -7.53
N LEU A 169 8.92 -0.11 -7.43
CA LEU A 169 8.63 -1.53 -7.65
C LEU A 169 7.98 -1.74 -9.02
N THR A 170 7.02 -0.89 -9.40
CA THR A 170 6.20 -1.16 -10.60
C THR A 170 7.02 -1.13 -11.89
N HIS A 171 8.10 -0.34 -11.96
CA HIS A 171 8.95 -0.21 -13.16
C HIS A 171 10.36 -0.80 -12.99
N SER A 172 10.68 -1.35 -11.82
CA SER A 172 11.99 -1.96 -11.61
C SER A 172 12.03 -3.35 -12.23
N TYR A 173 13.13 -3.65 -12.91
CA TYR A 173 13.46 -5.01 -13.33
C TYR A 173 14.19 -5.74 -12.21
N SER A 174 13.70 -6.91 -11.85
CA SER A 174 14.34 -7.77 -10.86
C SER A 174 14.15 -9.24 -11.23
N GLN A 175 14.97 -10.09 -10.62
CA GLN A 175 14.74 -11.53 -10.70
C GLN A 175 13.58 -11.88 -9.77
N VAL A 176 12.51 -12.41 -10.34
CA VAL A 176 11.30 -12.83 -9.63
C VAL A 176 11.02 -14.30 -9.94
N ASP A 177 10.71 -15.07 -8.90
CA ASP A 177 10.27 -16.45 -9.02
C ASP A 177 8.75 -16.49 -9.15
N ILE A 178 8.27 -16.69 -10.37
CA ILE A 178 6.83 -16.78 -10.67
C ILE A 178 6.35 -18.21 -10.38
N PRO A 179 5.33 -18.41 -9.51
CA PRO A 179 4.82 -19.73 -9.23
C PRO A 179 4.19 -20.37 -10.48
N THR A 180 4.09 -21.70 -10.50
CA THR A 180 3.36 -22.39 -11.56
C THR A 180 1.85 -22.31 -11.30
N GLN A 181 1.03 -22.55 -12.33
CA GLN A 181 -0.41 -22.64 -12.15
C GLN A 181 -0.81 -23.72 -11.13
N ALA A 182 -0.09 -24.84 -11.09
CA ALA A 182 -0.37 -25.92 -10.13
C ALA A 182 -0.09 -25.49 -8.69
N ASP A 183 0.97 -24.70 -8.47
CA ASP A 183 1.28 -24.16 -7.13
C ASP A 183 0.17 -23.20 -6.68
N VAL A 184 -0.30 -22.33 -7.58
CA VAL A 184 -1.39 -21.39 -7.28
C VAL A 184 -2.71 -22.10 -7.08
N ASP A 185 -3.08 -23.08 -7.91
CA ASP A 185 -4.31 -23.88 -7.76
C ASP A 185 -4.29 -24.68 -6.45
N GLY A 186 -3.12 -25.12 -5.98
CA GLY A 186 -2.94 -25.80 -4.70
C GLY A 186 -3.10 -24.90 -3.47
N PHE A 187 -2.90 -23.59 -3.62
CA PHE A 187 -3.04 -22.61 -2.55
C PHE A 187 -4.39 -21.86 -2.59
N LEU A 188 -4.82 -21.44 -3.79
CA LEU A 188 -6.03 -20.68 -4.08
C LEU A 188 -7.02 -21.59 -4.84
N PRO A 189 -7.99 -22.20 -4.15
CA PRO A 189 -8.98 -23.05 -4.80
C PRO A 189 -9.89 -22.25 -5.76
N PRO A 190 -10.72 -22.94 -6.57
CA PRO A 190 -11.76 -22.28 -7.36
C PRO A 190 -12.67 -21.41 -6.49
N PHE A 191 -12.97 -20.21 -6.97
CA PHE A 191 -13.77 -19.25 -6.24
C PHE A 191 -15.17 -19.81 -5.95
N GLN A 192 -15.61 -19.68 -4.70
CA GLN A 192 -16.99 -19.97 -4.30
C GLN A 192 -17.57 -18.71 -3.63
N PRO A 193 -18.43 -17.95 -4.32
CA PRO A 193 -18.98 -16.72 -3.77
C PRO A 193 -19.87 -17.02 -2.56
N ARG A 194 -19.64 -16.29 -1.46
CA ARG A 194 -20.49 -16.37 -0.25
C ARG A 194 -21.89 -15.81 -0.47
N GLN A 195 -22.01 -14.90 -1.43
CA GLN A 195 -23.25 -14.24 -1.81
C GLN A 195 -23.20 -13.97 -3.32
N VAL A 196 -24.32 -14.21 -3.99
CA VAL A 196 -24.44 -14.04 -5.44
C VAL A 196 -25.85 -13.53 -5.79
N LEU A 197 -25.94 -12.58 -6.72
CA LEU A 197 -27.21 -12.13 -7.26
C LEU A 197 -27.72 -13.17 -8.27
N ASP A 198 -28.69 -13.98 -7.86
CA ASP A 198 -29.33 -15.01 -8.69
C ASP A 198 -30.85 -14.75 -8.78
N PRO A 199 -31.42 -14.58 -9.99
CA PRO A 199 -32.87 -14.48 -10.17
C PRO A 199 -33.67 -15.68 -9.64
N ALA A 200 -33.08 -16.88 -9.60
CA ALA A 200 -33.72 -18.08 -9.07
C ALA A 200 -33.67 -18.15 -7.52
N ALA A 201 -32.71 -17.46 -6.90
CA ALA A 201 -32.53 -17.36 -5.45
C ALA A 201 -32.22 -15.90 -5.06
N PRO A 202 -33.20 -14.99 -5.18
CA PRO A 202 -32.95 -13.56 -5.10
C PRO A 202 -32.50 -13.14 -3.70
N LEU A 203 -31.51 -12.26 -3.66
CA LEU A 203 -31.06 -11.56 -2.46
C LEU A 203 -30.85 -10.07 -2.74
N SER A 204 -30.78 -9.26 -1.68
CA SER A 204 -30.46 -7.83 -1.78
C SER A 204 -29.09 -7.54 -1.20
N MET A 205 -28.17 -6.98 -2.01
CA MET A 205 -26.87 -6.47 -1.56
C MET A 205 -26.94 -4.95 -1.41
N GLY A 206 -26.31 -4.39 -0.38
CA GLY A 206 -26.28 -2.93 -0.17
C GLY A 206 -27.63 -2.31 0.15
N ALA A 207 -28.53 -3.06 0.80
CA ALA A 207 -29.82 -2.53 1.23
C ALA A 207 -29.66 -1.34 2.19
N MET A 208 -30.65 -0.44 2.19
CA MET A 208 -30.72 0.63 3.19
C MET A 208 -30.96 0.03 4.57
N VAL A 209 -30.00 0.26 5.49
CA VAL A 209 -30.10 -0.16 6.89
C VAL A 209 -30.35 1.07 7.76
N GLY A 210 -31.44 1.07 8.52
CA GLY A 210 -31.81 2.16 9.41
C GLY A 210 -30.99 2.20 10.71
N PRO A 211 -31.17 3.27 11.53
CA PRO A 211 -30.48 3.43 12.80
C PRO A 211 -30.63 2.27 13.78
N GLU A 212 -31.68 1.45 13.64
CA GLU A 212 -31.98 0.27 14.45
C GLU A 212 -31.00 -0.89 14.27
N ALA A 213 -30.23 -0.91 13.18
CA ALA A 213 -29.31 -2.02 12.86
C ALA A 213 -27.96 -1.58 12.25
N PHE A 214 -27.80 -0.31 11.87
CA PHE A 214 -26.58 0.15 11.19
C PHE A 214 -25.32 -0.03 12.06
N THR A 215 -25.45 0.16 13.37
CA THR A 215 -24.34 -0.04 14.33
C THR A 215 -23.84 -1.47 14.30
N GLU A 216 -24.75 -2.44 14.32
CA GLU A 216 -24.47 -3.88 14.29
C GLU A 216 -23.81 -4.28 12.97
N VAL A 217 -24.28 -3.74 11.84
CA VAL A 217 -23.66 -3.94 10.52
C VAL A 217 -22.21 -3.42 10.51
N ARG A 218 -21.96 -2.23 11.06
CA ARG A 218 -20.60 -1.68 11.17
C ARG A 218 -19.72 -2.49 12.13
N TYR A 219 -20.29 -3.03 13.21
CA TYR A 219 -19.58 -3.93 14.11
C TYR A 219 -19.14 -5.22 13.41
N LEU A 220 -20.00 -5.81 12.57
CA LEU A 220 -19.64 -7.01 11.80
C LEU A 220 -18.52 -6.73 10.78
N ALA A 221 -18.51 -5.56 10.14
CA ALA A 221 -17.38 -5.15 9.30
C ALA A 221 -16.07 -5.02 10.11
N HIS A 222 -16.14 -4.46 11.32
CA HIS A 222 -15.00 -4.41 12.23
C HIS A 222 -14.56 -5.82 12.68
N HIS A 223 -15.51 -6.72 12.96
CA HIS A 223 -15.22 -8.10 13.33
C HIS A 223 -14.42 -8.82 12.24
N LYS A 224 -14.82 -8.72 10.97
CA LYS A 224 -14.08 -9.32 9.85
C LYS A 224 -12.65 -8.77 9.71
N GLN A 225 -12.45 -7.48 9.95
CA GLN A 225 -11.12 -6.87 10.01
C GLN A 225 -10.28 -7.43 11.17
N ARG A 226 -10.90 -7.76 12.31
CA ARG A 226 -10.21 -8.47 13.41
C ARG A 226 -9.90 -9.92 13.06
N GLU A 227 -10.77 -10.61 12.35
CA GLU A 227 -10.52 -11.97 11.85
C GLU A 227 -9.34 -12.00 10.86
N ALA A 228 -9.20 -10.97 10.00
CA ALA A 228 -8.05 -10.82 9.12
C ALA A 228 -6.71 -10.81 9.88
N LEU A 229 -6.64 -10.23 11.09
CA LEU A 229 -5.42 -10.26 11.91
C LEU A 229 -4.99 -11.69 12.28
N ASN A 230 -5.93 -12.63 12.38
CA ASN A 230 -5.63 -14.04 12.65
C ASN A 230 -5.32 -14.80 11.36
N LEU A 231 -6.04 -14.52 10.28
CA LEU A 231 -5.92 -15.24 9.01
C LEU A 231 -4.67 -14.87 8.22
N ILE A 232 -4.23 -13.60 8.23
CA ILE A 232 -3.06 -13.15 7.47
C ILE A 232 -1.80 -13.96 7.84
N PRO A 233 -1.43 -14.15 9.12
CA PRO A 233 -0.31 -15.01 9.49
C PRO A 233 -0.49 -16.48 9.10
N GLN A 234 -1.71 -17.02 9.22
CA GLN A 234 -2.00 -18.41 8.89
C GLN A 234 -1.82 -18.68 7.39
N GLN A 235 -2.35 -17.78 6.54
CA GLN A 235 -2.19 -17.86 5.10
C GLN A 235 -0.73 -17.66 4.68
N ALA A 236 0.02 -16.79 5.35
CA ALA A 236 1.45 -16.63 5.08
C ALA A 236 2.25 -17.92 5.38
N ALA A 237 1.96 -18.57 6.52
CA ALA A 237 2.59 -19.85 6.87
C ALA A 237 2.19 -20.98 5.91
N GLU A 238 0.92 -21.02 5.48
CA GLU A 238 0.48 -21.94 4.44
C GLU A 238 1.17 -21.68 3.11
N PHE A 239 1.29 -20.40 2.72
CA PHE A 239 1.97 -19.98 1.50
C PHE A 239 3.44 -20.41 1.53
N GLU A 240 4.14 -20.23 2.65
CA GLU A 240 5.52 -20.70 2.82
C GLU A 240 5.63 -22.21 2.62
N ARG A 241 4.71 -22.99 3.20
CA ARG A 241 4.68 -24.45 3.03
C ARG A 241 4.44 -24.88 1.57
N VAL A 242 3.58 -24.18 0.84
CA VAL A 242 3.23 -24.54 -0.55
C VAL A 242 4.28 -24.03 -1.54
N MET A 243 4.75 -22.80 -1.37
CA MET A 243 5.58 -22.07 -2.33
C MET A 243 7.07 -22.12 -2.00
N GLY A 244 7.43 -22.58 -0.79
CA GLY A 244 8.80 -22.70 -0.30
C GLY A 244 9.47 -21.38 0.08
N ARG A 245 8.70 -20.32 0.34
CA ARG A 245 9.25 -18.98 0.67
C ARG A 245 8.35 -18.20 1.64
N ASP A 246 8.97 -17.54 2.63
CA ASP A 246 8.30 -16.61 3.54
C ASP A 246 7.88 -15.34 2.79
N SER A 247 6.57 -15.17 2.65
CA SER A 247 5.96 -14.00 2.04
C SER A 247 4.59 -13.71 2.66
N GLY A 248 4.20 -12.45 2.76
CA GLY A 248 2.96 -12.02 3.42
C GLY A 248 3.08 -11.86 4.95
N GLY A 249 2.00 -12.03 5.70
CA GLY A 249 1.99 -11.83 7.15
C GLY A 249 1.76 -10.37 7.58
N LEU A 250 1.67 -10.13 8.88
CA LEU A 250 1.32 -8.80 9.44
C LEU A 250 2.50 -7.84 9.45
N LEU A 251 3.67 -8.35 9.81
CA LEU A 251 4.90 -7.60 10.00
C LEU A 251 6.12 -8.46 9.68
N LYS A 252 7.26 -7.82 9.43
CA LYS A 252 8.55 -8.47 9.26
C LYS A 252 9.61 -7.75 10.07
N GLU A 253 10.29 -8.50 10.92
CA GLU A 253 11.44 -7.99 11.65
C GLU A 253 12.73 -8.12 10.83
N PHE A 254 13.62 -7.15 11.03
CA PHE A 254 15.02 -7.20 10.63
C PHE A 254 15.85 -6.85 11.85
N GLU A 255 16.45 -7.87 12.48
CA GLU A 255 17.33 -7.71 13.64
C GLU A 255 16.70 -6.86 14.76
N CYS A 256 15.39 -7.01 15.01
CA CYS A 256 14.61 -6.12 15.89
C CYS A 256 14.75 -6.46 17.38
N ALA A 257 14.86 -7.74 17.71
CA ALA A 257 14.92 -8.22 19.09
C ALA A 257 16.11 -7.59 19.86
N GLY A 258 15.83 -7.05 21.05
CA GLY A 258 16.81 -6.49 21.97
C GLY A 258 17.48 -5.19 21.50
N GLN A 259 16.94 -4.51 20.49
CA GLN A 259 17.50 -3.24 20.01
C GLN A 259 16.95 -2.04 20.76
N ASP A 260 17.84 -1.11 21.13
CA ASP A 260 17.47 0.14 21.78
C ASP A 260 16.67 1.06 20.85
N THR A 261 16.99 1.04 19.54
CA THR A 261 16.29 1.81 18.51
C THR A 261 15.70 0.89 17.44
N VAL A 262 14.41 1.04 17.15
CA VAL A 262 13.75 0.31 16.07
C VAL A 262 13.20 1.27 15.03
N VAL A 263 13.53 1.04 13.76
CA VAL A 263 12.96 1.77 12.63
C VAL A 263 11.69 1.07 12.17
N VAL A 264 10.58 1.78 12.11
CA VAL A 264 9.29 1.26 11.65
C VAL A 264 8.95 1.88 10.30
N THR A 265 8.61 1.06 9.30
CA THR A 265 8.24 1.54 7.96
C THR A 265 7.33 0.56 7.22
N MET A 266 6.97 0.89 5.98
CA MET A 266 6.21 0.06 5.04
C MET A 266 6.86 0.13 3.66
N GLY A 267 6.42 -0.72 2.73
CA GLY A 267 6.78 -0.61 1.32
C GLY A 267 8.27 -0.81 1.03
N SER A 268 8.70 -0.36 -0.14
CA SER A 268 10.00 -0.69 -0.73
C SER A 268 11.21 -0.04 -0.04
N VAL A 269 10.98 1.06 0.70
CA VAL A 269 12.07 1.83 1.32
C VAL A 269 12.89 1.01 2.32
N ILE A 270 12.28 -0.03 2.91
CA ILE A 270 12.96 -0.93 3.83
C ILE A 270 14.19 -1.60 3.18
N GLY A 271 14.16 -1.89 1.87
CA GLY A 271 15.30 -2.51 1.18
C GLY A 271 16.59 -1.72 1.37
N THR A 272 16.53 -0.40 1.10
CA THR A 272 17.68 0.50 1.32
C THR A 272 17.98 0.72 2.79
N MET A 273 16.97 0.71 3.67
CA MET A 273 17.20 0.85 5.11
C MET A 273 17.96 -0.34 5.69
N LYS A 274 17.63 -1.58 5.30
CA LYS A 274 18.31 -2.79 5.79
C LYS A 274 19.83 -2.74 5.54
N GLU A 275 20.26 -2.25 4.38
CA GLU A 275 21.69 -2.04 4.10
C GLU A 275 22.34 -1.06 5.10
N VAL A 276 21.74 0.11 5.30
CA VAL A 276 22.28 1.14 6.21
C VAL A 276 22.27 0.65 7.65
N LEU A 277 21.21 -0.03 8.06
CA LEU A 277 21.08 -0.60 9.40
C LEU A 277 22.13 -1.69 9.65
N SER A 278 22.39 -2.55 8.66
CA SER A 278 23.47 -3.54 8.74
C SER A 278 24.82 -2.87 8.99
N ASP A 279 25.17 -1.86 8.18
CA ASP A 279 26.44 -1.14 8.34
C ASP A 279 26.56 -0.43 9.71
N MET A 280 25.44 0.08 10.25
CA MET A 280 25.42 0.72 11.56
C MET A 280 25.54 -0.28 12.70
N ARG A 281 24.96 -1.48 12.56
CA ARG A 281 25.11 -2.58 13.53
C ARG A 281 26.54 -3.09 13.58
N ASP A 282 27.19 -3.21 12.42
CA ASP A 282 28.61 -3.58 12.33
C ASP A 282 29.53 -2.56 13.04
N GLN A 283 29.05 -1.32 13.21
CA GLN A 283 29.71 -0.24 13.96
C GLN A 283 29.32 -0.22 15.45
N GLY A 284 28.55 -1.20 15.92
CA GLY A 284 28.15 -1.34 17.32
C GLY A 284 26.89 -0.58 17.71
N HIS A 285 26.12 -0.03 16.77
CA HIS A 285 24.85 0.62 17.09
C HIS A 285 23.74 -0.41 17.36
N SER A 286 23.03 -0.23 18.48
CA SER A 286 21.84 -1.02 18.83
C SER A 286 20.61 -0.51 18.06
N ILE A 287 20.49 -0.98 16.81
CA ILE A 287 19.43 -0.57 15.88
C ILE A 287 18.92 -1.75 15.04
N GLY A 288 17.61 -1.82 14.85
CA GLY A 288 16.92 -2.81 14.00
C GLY A 288 15.74 -2.19 13.25
N ALA A 289 14.95 -3.01 12.57
CA ALA A 289 13.74 -2.55 11.88
C ALA A 289 12.54 -3.50 11.99
N LEU A 290 11.36 -2.90 11.85
CA LEU A 290 10.06 -3.55 11.79
C LEU A 290 9.30 -3.02 10.57
N THR A 291 9.08 -3.86 9.56
CA THR A 291 8.26 -3.54 8.40
C THR A 291 6.81 -3.94 8.67
N LEU A 292 5.88 -3.01 8.51
CA LEU A 292 4.45 -3.31 8.50
C LEU A 292 4.09 -3.84 7.10
N ARG A 293 3.52 -5.04 7.06
CA ARG A 293 3.01 -5.68 5.84
C ARG A 293 1.48 -5.56 5.75
N SER A 294 0.78 -5.55 6.89
CA SER A 294 -0.64 -5.18 6.97
C SER A 294 -0.79 -3.82 7.65
N PHE A 295 -1.34 -2.84 6.92
CA PHE A 295 -1.65 -1.52 7.47
C PHE A 295 -3.11 -1.41 7.92
N ARG A 296 -4.01 -2.03 7.17
CA ARG A 296 -5.41 -2.27 7.56
C ARG A 296 -5.72 -3.76 7.35
N PRO A 297 -6.18 -4.49 8.37
CA PRO A 297 -6.27 -4.08 9.77
C PRO A 297 -4.89 -3.74 10.36
N PHE A 298 -4.81 -2.78 11.28
CA PHE A 298 -3.54 -2.44 11.92
C PHE A 298 -3.25 -3.42 13.08
N PRO A 299 -2.10 -4.12 13.09
CA PRO A 299 -1.82 -5.19 14.06
C PRO A 299 -1.27 -4.64 15.39
N ILE A 300 -2.13 -3.98 16.18
CA ILE A 300 -1.77 -3.30 17.44
C ILE A 300 -0.93 -4.19 18.37
N GLU A 301 -1.40 -5.40 18.65
CA GLU A 301 -0.77 -6.32 19.60
C GLU A 301 0.60 -6.78 19.10
N ALA A 302 0.72 -7.11 17.82
CA ALA A 302 1.96 -7.57 17.22
C ALA A 302 3.01 -6.45 17.14
N VAL A 303 2.59 -5.22 16.83
CA VAL A 303 3.46 -4.03 16.86
C VAL A 303 3.93 -3.73 18.28
N ARG A 304 3.03 -3.79 19.27
CA ARG A 304 3.38 -3.55 20.68
C ARG A 304 4.41 -4.57 21.16
N GLU A 305 4.19 -5.85 20.86
CA GLU A 305 5.07 -6.93 21.25
C GLU A 305 6.47 -6.78 20.63
N ALA A 306 6.54 -6.48 19.32
CA ALA A 306 7.82 -6.29 18.63
C ALA A 306 8.63 -5.07 19.12
N LEU A 307 7.97 -4.08 19.73
CA LEU A 307 8.58 -2.82 20.18
C LEU A 307 8.74 -2.70 21.69
N LYS A 308 8.32 -3.70 22.48
CA LYS A 308 8.24 -3.61 23.95
C LYS A 308 9.57 -3.32 24.64
N ASP A 309 10.68 -3.78 24.06
CA ASP A 309 12.02 -3.65 24.62
C ASP A 309 12.79 -2.45 24.06
N ALA A 310 12.23 -1.75 23.06
CA ALA A 310 12.87 -0.60 22.44
C ALA A 310 12.78 0.63 23.35
N LYS A 311 13.86 1.42 23.41
CA LYS A 311 13.85 2.74 24.06
C LYS A 311 13.33 3.82 23.12
N ARG A 312 13.54 3.63 21.81
CA ARG A 312 13.21 4.60 20.76
C ARG A 312 12.69 3.93 19.51
N VAL A 313 11.70 4.55 18.91
CA VAL A 313 11.13 4.15 17.63
C VAL A 313 11.25 5.32 16.66
N ILE A 314 11.77 5.04 15.46
CA ILE A 314 11.83 5.99 14.35
C ILE A 314 10.85 5.49 13.29
N VAL A 315 9.70 6.14 13.16
CA VAL A 315 8.70 5.79 12.15
C VAL A 315 9.02 6.57 10.88
N PHE A 316 9.50 5.89 9.84
CA PHE A 316 9.72 6.49 8.54
C PHE A 316 8.53 6.20 7.62
N GLU A 317 7.90 7.25 7.11
CA GLU A 317 6.77 7.12 6.22
C GLU A 317 6.83 8.08 5.02
N LYS A 318 6.23 7.62 3.92
CA LYS A 318 6.09 8.37 2.68
C LYS A 318 4.67 8.94 2.60
N SER A 319 4.17 9.48 3.71
CA SER A 319 2.84 10.08 3.81
C SER A 319 2.86 11.25 4.79
N LEU A 320 1.97 12.20 4.56
CA LEU A 320 1.79 13.37 5.42
C LEU A 320 0.30 13.64 5.60
N ALA A 321 -0.18 13.55 6.83
CA ALA A 321 -1.41 14.21 7.25
C ALA A 321 -1.10 15.69 7.54
N VAL A 322 -1.43 16.57 6.59
CA VAL A 322 -1.12 18.00 6.67
C VAL A 322 -1.69 18.58 7.98
N GLY A 323 -0.86 19.32 8.72
CA GLY A 323 -1.19 19.87 10.04
C GLY A 323 -1.00 18.91 11.22
N MET A 324 -0.89 17.60 10.98
CA MET A 324 -0.73 16.59 12.04
C MET A 324 0.61 15.84 12.01
N GLY A 325 1.19 15.60 10.82
CA GLY A 325 2.42 14.81 10.65
C GLY A 325 2.16 13.43 10.07
N GLY A 326 2.86 12.41 10.58
CA GLY A 326 2.79 11.06 10.05
C GLY A 326 1.52 10.28 10.41
N ILE A 327 0.95 9.56 9.44
CA ILE A 327 -0.21 8.67 9.59
C ILE A 327 0.22 7.35 10.26
N LEU A 328 1.25 6.69 9.73
CA LEU A 328 1.77 5.45 10.32
C LEU A 328 2.29 5.72 11.74
N ALA A 329 2.97 6.85 11.94
CA ALA A 329 3.47 7.24 13.25
C ALA A 329 2.36 7.35 14.30
N ASN A 330 1.15 7.77 13.92
CA ASN A 330 0.03 7.85 14.84
C ASN A 330 -0.51 6.48 15.25
N ASP A 331 -0.60 5.53 14.31
CA ASP A 331 -1.02 4.16 14.61
C ASP A 331 0.04 3.44 15.48
N VAL A 332 1.33 3.68 15.23
CA VAL A 332 2.42 3.17 16.08
C VAL A 332 2.37 3.77 17.48
N ARG A 333 2.12 5.08 17.62
CA ARG A 333 1.92 5.72 18.94
C ARG A 333 0.74 5.10 19.69
N MET A 334 -0.36 4.81 19.00
CA MET A 334 -1.50 4.12 19.61
C MET A 334 -1.12 2.72 20.11
N ALA A 335 -0.38 1.94 19.32
CA ALA A 335 0.04 0.60 19.73
C ALA A 335 1.01 0.61 20.92
N THR A 336 1.86 1.64 21.00
CA THR A 336 2.92 1.80 21.99
C THR A 336 2.55 2.70 23.16
N ARG A 337 1.30 3.16 23.28
CA ARG A 337 0.85 4.13 24.29
C ARG A 337 1.15 3.72 25.75
N ASP A 338 1.25 2.42 26.01
CA ASP A 338 1.47 1.83 27.33
C ASP A 338 2.95 1.45 27.56
N LEU A 339 3.84 1.78 26.61
CA LEU A 339 5.28 1.50 26.67
C LEU A 339 6.07 2.78 27.00
N ASN A 340 7.16 2.63 27.76
CA ASN A 340 8.06 3.73 28.07
C ASN A 340 9.12 3.89 26.96
N LEU A 341 8.69 4.34 25.78
CA LEU A 341 9.56 4.57 24.63
C LEU A 341 9.24 5.90 23.94
N LYS A 342 10.19 6.42 23.18
CA LYS A 342 10.02 7.66 22.40
C LYS A 342 9.75 7.36 20.93
N VAL A 343 8.66 7.91 20.38
CA VAL A 343 8.31 7.75 18.96
C VAL A 343 8.60 9.03 18.16
N HIS A 344 9.57 8.96 17.26
CA HIS A 344 9.86 9.99 16.27
C HIS A 344 9.13 9.72 14.96
N SER A 345 8.44 10.73 14.43
CA SER A 345 7.82 10.67 13.11
C SER A 345 8.74 11.30 12.07
N VAL A 346 9.13 10.53 11.06
CA VAL A 346 9.98 10.95 9.95
C VAL A 346 9.21 10.86 8.65
N ILE A 347 9.06 11.99 7.98
CA ILE A 347 8.35 12.11 6.71
C ILE A 347 9.40 12.30 5.62
N GLY A 348 9.48 11.36 4.68
CA GLY A 348 10.52 11.35 3.67
C GLY A 348 10.08 10.76 2.35
N GLY A 349 10.81 11.07 1.27
CA GLY A 349 10.55 10.49 -0.05
C GLY A 349 9.22 10.88 -0.70
N LEU A 350 8.54 11.91 -0.19
CA LEU A 350 7.30 12.42 -0.77
C LEU A 350 7.49 12.76 -2.24
N GLY A 351 6.52 12.37 -3.07
CA GLY A 351 6.56 12.65 -4.49
C GLY A 351 7.85 12.19 -5.20
N GLY A 352 8.40 11.04 -4.80
CA GLY A 352 9.58 10.44 -5.43
C GLY A 352 10.92 11.05 -5.04
N ARG A 353 10.98 11.90 -4.00
CA ARG A 353 12.26 12.47 -3.57
C ARG A 353 13.28 11.36 -3.23
N PRO A 354 14.52 11.40 -3.75
CA PRO A 354 15.49 10.33 -3.51
C PRO A 354 15.79 10.06 -2.04
N ILE A 355 15.75 8.78 -1.66
CA ILE A 355 16.15 8.30 -0.34
C ILE A 355 17.48 7.56 -0.54
N THR A 356 18.59 8.17 -0.09
CA THR A 356 19.93 7.63 -0.30
C THR A 356 20.48 7.03 0.98
N ARG A 357 21.39 6.06 0.87
CA ARG A 357 22.07 5.47 2.04
C ARG A 357 22.72 6.54 2.92
N ALA A 358 23.35 7.55 2.31
CA ALA A 358 23.98 8.64 3.01
C ALA A 358 22.99 9.52 3.79
N ASN A 359 21.81 9.83 3.22
CA ASN A 359 20.83 10.63 3.96
C ASN A 359 20.15 9.81 5.06
N LEU A 360 19.83 8.54 4.82
CA LEU A 360 19.28 7.63 5.83
C LEU A 360 20.24 7.48 7.02
N ARG A 361 21.53 7.24 6.76
CA ARG A 361 22.56 7.15 7.80
C ARG A 361 22.56 8.39 8.70
N ARG A 362 22.60 9.60 8.12
CA ARG A 362 22.56 10.85 8.89
C ARG A 362 21.28 10.98 9.71
N MET A 363 20.14 10.53 9.18
CA MET A 363 18.85 10.59 9.89
C MET A 363 18.82 9.60 11.06
N PHE A 364 19.31 8.37 10.87
CA PHE A 364 19.42 7.38 11.93
C PHE A 364 20.42 7.82 13.00
N GLU A 365 21.57 8.39 12.65
CA GLU A 365 22.53 8.98 13.60
C GLU A 365 21.88 10.08 14.46
N LYS A 366 21.09 10.98 13.85
CA LYS A 366 20.29 11.97 14.61
C LYS A 366 19.28 11.29 15.53
N GLY A 367 18.61 10.25 15.05
CA GLY A 367 17.64 9.47 15.81
C GLY A 367 18.26 8.79 17.02
N LEU A 368 19.42 8.15 16.86
CA LEU A 368 20.17 7.50 17.93
C LEU A 368 20.53 8.47 19.07
N ASN A 369 20.76 9.73 18.71
CA ASN A 369 21.12 10.81 19.63
C ASN A 369 19.91 11.64 20.13
N ASP A 370 18.67 11.21 19.87
CA ASP A 370 17.45 11.95 20.25
C ASP A 370 17.29 13.35 19.61
N GLN A 371 18.01 13.61 18.52
CA GLN A 371 18.06 14.91 17.85
C GLN A 371 16.99 15.09 16.76
N LEU A 372 16.10 14.11 16.58
CA LEU A 372 14.95 14.23 15.69
C LEU A 372 13.83 14.98 16.40
N HIS A 373 13.28 16.01 15.74
CA HIS A 373 12.03 16.65 16.17
C HIS A 373 10.87 15.63 16.20
N ASN A 374 9.79 15.96 16.92
CA ASN A 374 8.60 15.09 16.99
C ASN A 374 8.02 14.76 15.61
N ILE A 375 8.06 15.74 14.69
CA ILE A 375 7.80 15.59 13.27
C ILE A 375 9.04 16.08 12.53
N HIS A 376 9.74 15.17 11.84
CA HIS A 376 10.96 15.46 11.12
C HIS A 376 10.73 15.26 9.61
N PHE A 377 10.89 16.33 8.83
CA PHE A 377 10.92 16.22 7.38
C PHE A 377 12.33 15.85 6.92
N HIS A 378 12.47 14.62 6.43
CA HIS A 378 13.74 14.09 5.95
C HIS A 378 14.17 14.78 4.66
N ASP A 379 15.45 15.17 4.61
CA ASP A 379 16.06 15.83 3.46
C ASP A 379 15.40 17.17 3.04
N ILE A 380 14.61 17.82 3.89
CA ILE A 380 14.00 19.11 3.56
C ILE A 380 15.05 20.21 3.34
N ARG A 381 14.87 21.01 2.29
CA ARG A 381 15.67 22.22 2.04
C ARG A 381 15.04 23.40 2.77
N ILE A 382 15.37 23.56 4.05
CA ILE A 382 14.73 24.56 4.92
C ILE A 382 15.02 26.00 4.47
N ASP A 383 16.16 26.23 3.82
CA ASP A 383 16.50 27.53 3.24
C ASP A 383 15.52 27.94 2.13
N VAL A 384 15.09 26.99 1.29
CA VAL A 384 14.09 27.19 0.24
C VAL A 384 12.72 27.50 0.86
N VAL A 385 12.33 26.74 1.89
CA VAL A 385 11.07 26.97 2.62
C VAL A 385 11.06 28.35 3.25
N ASN A 386 12.14 28.73 3.94
CA ASN A 386 12.24 30.04 4.58
C ASN A 386 12.16 31.19 3.57
N ARG A 387 12.76 31.05 2.37
CA ARG A 387 12.62 32.06 1.32
C ARG A 387 11.17 32.25 0.90
N GLU A 388 10.40 31.18 0.74
CA GLU A 388 8.98 31.29 0.41
C GLU A 388 8.16 31.90 1.56
N LEU A 389 8.42 31.49 2.80
CA LEU A 389 7.74 32.06 3.97
C LEU A 389 8.00 33.57 4.10
N GLU A 390 9.23 34.02 3.85
CA GLU A 390 9.54 35.46 3.83
C GLU A 390 8.87 36.18 2.65
N ARG A 391 8.72 35.52 1.49
CA ARG A 391 8.00 36.05 0.33
C ARG A 391 6.51 36.26 0.63
N GLU A 392 5.84 35.28 1.22
CA GLU A 392 4.43 35.36 1.64
C GLU A 392 4.20 36.42 2.74
N LYS A 393 5.16 36.58 3.67
CA LYS A 393 5.10 37.64 4.69
C LYS A 393 5.24 39.03 4.09
N ALA A 394 6.13 39.19 3.10
CA ALA A 394 6.38 40.48 2.46
C ALA A 394 5.24 40.88 1.51
N GLN A 395 4.63 39.92 0.82
CA GLN A 395 3.63 40.18 -0.20
C GLN A 395 2.54 39.09 -0.19
N ARG A 396 1.27 39.51 -0.05
CA ARG A 396 0.12 38.58 0.02
C ARG A 396 -0.18 37.90 -1.32
N ASP A 397 0.13 38.55 -2.43
CA ASP A 397 0.02 38.05 -3.80
C ASP A 397 1.39 37.56 -4.34
N SER A 398 2.15 36.83 -3.51
CA SER A 398 3.50 36.30 -3.80
C SER A 398 3.55 35.23 -4.91
N GLY A 399 2.40 34.83 -5.48
CA GLY A 399 2.31 33.85 -6.55
C GLY A 399 2.03 32.42 -6.06
N SER A 400 2.28 31.44 -6.92
CA SER A 400 2.06 30.01 -6.63
C SER A 400 3.24 29.44 -5.85
N ILE A 401 2.99 28.88 -4.66
CA ILE A 401 4.01 28.23 -3.81
C ILE A 401 4.83 27.20 -4.61
N ALA A 402 4.18 26.36 -5.42
CA ALA A 402 4.89 25.33 -6.16
C ALA A 402 5.87 25.91 -7.20
N GLU A 403 5.45 26.93 -7.94
CA GLU A 403 6.28 27.60 -8.94
C GLU A 403 7.45 28.34 -8.28
N ASN A 404 7.14 29.06 -7.22
CA ASN A 404 8.09 29.78 -6.38
C ASN A 404 9.20 28.87 -5.83
N ILE A 405 8.82 27.71 -5.31
CA ILE A 405 9.77 26.70 -4.81
C ILE A 405 10.59 26.14 -5.97
N LEU A 406 9.99 25.84 -7.13
CA LEU A 406 10.70 25.33 -8.32
C LEU A 406 11.76 26.32 -8.84
N HIS A 407 11.43 27.60 -8.85
CA HIS A 407 12.37 28.67 -9.20
C HIS A 407 13.57 28.71 -8.24
N ASP A 408 13.31 28.69 -6.93
CA ASP A 408 14.34 28.73 -5.89
C ASP A 408 15.27 27.52 -5.89
N VAL A 409 14.82 26.39 -6.42
CA VAL A 409 15.61 25.15 -6.50
C VAL A 409 16.31 24.98 -7.85
N GLY A 410 16.16 25.94 -8.75
CA GLY A 410 16.78 25.95 -10.06
C GLY A 410 16.11 25.02 -11.08
N VAL A 411 14.89 24.54 -10.82
CA VAL A 411 14.13 23.72 -11.77
C VAL A 411 13.18 24.64 -12.54
N VAL A 412 13.69 25.26 -13.61
CA VAL A 412 12.85 26.02 -14.56
C VAL A 412 12.49 25.11 -15.72
N ALA A 413 11.43 24.32 -15.57
CA ALA A 413 10.81 23.60 -16.69
C ALA A 413 9.35 23.26 -16.36
N ALA A 414 8.43 24.13 -16.81
CA ALA A 414 7.11 23.78 -17.38
C ALA A 414 6.17 25.00 -17.54
N ALA A 415 6.66 26.23 -17.75
CA ALA A 415 5.79 27.36 -18.15
C ALA A 415 6.59 28.56 -18.68
N LYS A 416 7.40 28.37 -19.73
CA LYS A 416 7.78 29.47 -20.62
C LYS A 416 7.46 29.07 -22.04
N THR A 417 6.17 28.94 -22.30
CA THR A 417 5.61 28.92 -23.65
C THR A 417 4.34 29.77 -23.54
N ILE A 418 4.53 31.09 -23.70
CA ILE A 418 3.45 32.01 -24.07
C ILE A 418 3.41 32.02 -25.60
#